data_AF-A0A527ZCY3-F1
#
_entry.id   AF-A0A527ZCY3-F1
#
_cell.length_a   1.000
_cell.length_b   1.000
_cell.length_c   1.000
_cell.angle_alpha   90.00
_cell.angle_beta   90.00
_cell.angle_gamma   90.00
#
_symmetry.space_group_name_H-M   'P 1'
#
loop_
_entity.id
_entity.type
_entity.pdbx_description
1 polymer ?
#
loop_
_entity_poly.entity_id
_entity_poly.type
_entity_poly.pdbx_seq_one_letter_code
_entity_poly.pdbx_strand_id
1 'polypeptide(L)'
;AGIVFAAFEMAASAFMMGAEALFMPLRMIGAIALGPEALDPGYPLLTAGIAGVVVHLILAIAYGIVFGEIAAMLRGRAAFIGLGSVFGLALWLVNFYVIAPIAFPWFLQASPVVQFLAHTFFFGTVLGWYLWKSHERSGLEGPAV
;
A
#
# COMPACT_ATOMS: atom_id res chain seq x y z
N ALA A 1 -4.19 -7.28 -0.65
CA ALA A 1 -3.68 -6.17 0.20
C ALA A 1 -3.63 -4.84 -0.56
N GLY A 2 -2.88 -4.70 -1.66
CA GLY A 2 -2.75 -3.43 -2.39
C GLY A 2 -4.07 -2.75 -2.80
N ILE A 3 -5.07 -3.52 -3.26
CA ILE A 3 -6.40 -2.99 -3.58
C ILE A 3 -7.12 -2.44 -2.34
N VAL A 4 -7.02 -3.13 -1.20
CA VAL A 4 -7.64 -2.71 0.07
C VAL A 4 -7.01 -1.40 0.56
N PHE A 5 -5.68 -1.28 0.46
CA PHE A 5 -4.96 -0.03 0.67
C PHE A 5 -5.47 1.09 -0.22
N ALA A 6 -5.55 0.86 -1.54
CA ALA A 6 -5.95 1.90 -2.49
C ALA A 6 -7.38 2.37 -2.22
N ALA A 7 -8.31 1.44 -1.97
CA ALA A 7 -9.68 1.77 -1.63
C ALA A 7 -9.77 2.61 -0.34
N PHE A 8 -8.99 2.28 0.69
CA PHE A 8 -8.91 3.07 1.92
C PHE A 8 -8.40 4.49 1.65
N GLU A 9 -7.28 4.63 0.94
CA GLU A 9 -6.70 5.94 0.62
C GLU A 9 -7.65 6.82 -0.20
N MET A 10 -8.30 6.24 -1.21
CA MET A 10 -9.29 6.96 -2.02
C MET A 10 -10.48 7.43 -1.17
N ALA A 11 -11.01 6.56 -0.31
CA ALA A 11 -12.11 6.92 0.59
C ALA A 11 -11.70 7.97 1.64
N ALA A 12 -10.50 7.84 2.22
CA ALA A 12 -9.96 8.79 3.19
C ALA A 12 -9.73 10.16 2.55
N SER A 13 -9.17 10.19 1.35
CA SER A 13 -8.97 11.43 0.59
C SER A 13 -10.30 12.13 0.30
N ALA A 14 -11.29 11.38 -0.21
CA ALA A 14 -12.62 11.92 -0.46
C ALA A 14 -13.29 12.46 0.81
N PHE A 15 -13.16 11.75 1.92
CA PHE A 15 -13.73 12.14 3.21
C PHE A 15 -13.09 13.41 3.79
N MET A 16 -11.78 13.55 3.66
CA MET A 16 -11.03 14.67 4.26
C MET A 16 -11.01 15.93 3.39
N MET A 17 -11.05 15.77 2.07
CA MET A 17 -10.78 16.85 1.12
C MET A 17 -11.93 17.12 0.13
N GLY A 18 -13.00 16.33 0.16
CA GLY A 18 -14.13 16.45 -0.77
C GLY A 18 -14.14 15.36 -1.86
N ALA A 19 -15.29 15.14 -2.48
CA ALA A 19 -15.50 14.03 -3.43
C ALA A 19 -14.59 14.10 -4.66
N GLU A 20 -14.19 15.30 -5.06
CA GLU A 20 -13.22 15.58 -6.13
C GLU A 20 -11.83 14.98 -5.86
N ALA A 21 -11.47 14.79 -4.59
CA ALA A 21 -10.19 14.24 -4.18
C ALA A 21 -10.16 12.70 -4.23
N LEU A 22 -11.28 12.02 -4.53
CA LEU A 22 -11.39 10.56 -4.55
C LEU A 22 -10.27 9.88 -5.34
N PHE A 23 -9.86 10.45 -6.47
CA PHE A 23 -8.82 9.89 -7.33
C PHE A 23 -7.45 10.55 -7.16
N MET A 24 -7.30 11.49 -6.22
CA MET A 24 -6.04 12.16 -5.96
C MET A 24 -4.92 11.19 -5.58
N PRO A 25 -5.13 10.15 -4.74
CA PRO A 25 -4.09 9.17 -4.47
C PRO A 25 -3.58 8.47 -5.75
N LEU A 26 -4.49 8.14 -6.69
CA LEU A 26 -4.09 7.53 -7.96
C LEU A 26 -3.34 8.51 -8.86
N ARG A 27 -3.68 9.81 -8.86
CA ARG A 27 -2.86 10.83 -9.54
C ARG A 27 -1.46 10.92 -8.96
N MET A 28 -1.34 10.93 -7.62
CA MET A 28 -0.04 10.97 -6.93
C MET A 28 0.83 9.77 -7.24
N ILE A 29 0.23 8.57 -7.31
CA ILE A 29 0.96 7.36 -7.67
C ILE A 29 1.28 7.35 -9.17
N GLY A 30 0.37 7.78 -10.03
CA GLY A 30 0.58 7.87 -11.47
C GLY A 30 1.71 8.83 -11.85
N ALA A 31 1.88 9.91 -11.08
CA ALA A 31 2.96 10.87 -11.24
C ALA A 31 4.36 10.26 -11.06
N ILE A 32 4.50 9.10 -10.41
CA ILE A 32 5.78 8.36 -10.35
C ILE A 32 6.25 8.00 -11.76
N ALA A 33 5.34 7.58 -12.64
CA ALA A 33 5.65 7.18 -14.01
C ALA A 33 5.49 8.33 -15.01
N LEU A 34 4.52 9.21 -14.79
CA LEU A 34 4.13 10.26 -15.74
C LEU A 34 4.76 11.62 -15.46
N GLY A 35 5.36 11.82 -14.28
CA GLY A 35 5.84 13.11 -13.81
C GLY A 35 4.79 13.90 -13.01
N PRO A 36 5.22 14.97 -12.31
CA PRO A 36 4.36 15.77 -11.44
C PRO A 36 3.22 16.48 -12.17
N GLU A 37 3.29 16.63 -13.50
CA GLU A 37 2.23 17.21 -14.33
C GLU A 37 0.92 16.41 -14.23
N ALA A 38 0.98 15.11 -13.91
CA ALA A 38 -0.20 14.28 -13.68
C ALA A 38 -1.05 14.70 -12.47
N LEU A 39 -0.49 15.53 -11.59
CA LEU A 39 -1.18 16.11 -10.43
C LEU A 39 -2.09 17.28 -10.82
N ASP A 40 -1.86 17.91 -11.98
CA ASP A 40 -2.68 19.03 -12.44
C ASP A 40 -4.14 18.58 -12.65
N PRO A 41 -5.14 19.31 -12.12
CA PRO A 41 -6.55 18.99 -12.32
C PRO A 41 -6.96 18.88 -13.79
N GLY A 42 -6.34 19.65 -14.68
CA GLY A 42 -6.52 19.62 -16.13
C GLY A 42 -5.84 18.43 -16.83
N TYR A 43 -4.92 17.73 -16.17
CA TYR A 43 -4.33 16.51 -16.73
C TYR A 43 -5.41 15.41 -16.85
N PRO A 44 -5.47 14.66 -17.97
CA PRO A 44 -6.50 13.65 -18.18
C PRO A 44 -6.57 12.61 -17.06
N LEU A 45 -7.68 12.60 -16.31
CA LEU A 45 -7.89 11.70 -15.17
C LEU A 45 -7.72 10.23 -15.54
N LEU A 46 -8.23 9.81 -16.70
CA LEU A 46 -8.13 8.42 -17.14
C LEU A 46 -6.66 7.98 -17.29
N THR A 47 -5.81 8.85 -17.83
CA THR A 47 -4.39 8.55 -18.05
C THR A 47 -3.64 8.49 -16.71
N ALA A 48 -3.79 9.52 -15.88
CA ALA A 48 -3.16 9.55 -14.56
C ALA A 48 -3.66 8.41 -13.66
N GLY A 49 -4.96 8.13 -13.69
CA GLY A 49 -5.60 7.08 -12.91
C GLY A 49 -5.14 5.68 -13.31
N ILE A 50 -5.10 5.36 -14.61
CA ILE A 50 -4.60 4.06 -15.09
C ILE A 50 -3.12 3.88 -14.72
N ALA A 51 -2.29 4.90 -14.96
CA ALA A 51 -0.88 4.86 -14.56
C ALA A 51 -0.73 4.63 -13.05
N GLY A 52 -1.53 5.33 -12.24
CA GLY A 52 -1.58 5.16 -10.79
C GLY A 52 -1.94 3.73 -10.37
N VAL A 53 -2.98 3.14 -10.96
CA VAL A 53 -3.36 1.75 -10.68
C VAL A 53 -2.24 0.78 -11.04
N VAL A 54 -1.62 0.93 -12.22
CA VAL A 54 -0.55 0.04 -12.69
C VAL A 54 0.66 0.13 -11.76
N VAL A 55 1.16 1.34 -11.49
CA VAL A 55 2.30 1.56 -10.59
C VAL A 55 2.00 1.02 -9.20
N HIS A 56 0.81 1.30 -8.65
CA HIS A 56 0.41 0.82 -7.33
C HIS A 56 0.39 -0.70 -7.24
N LEU A 57 -0.17 -1.38 -8.24
CA LEU A 57 -0.23 -2.84 -8.27
C LEU A 57 1.15 -3.47 -8.43
N ILE A 58 2.02 -2.90 -9.26
CA ILE A 58 3.42 -3.36 -9.39
C ILE A 58 4.13 -3.27 -8.04
N LEU A 59 4.06 -2.13 -7.36
CA LEU A 59 4.67 -1.95 -6.04
C LEU A 59 4.06 -2.90 -5.00
N ALA A 60 2.74 -3.03 -4.97
CA ALA A 60 2.05 -3.93 -4.05
C ALA A 60 2.43 -5.40 -4.25
N ILE A 61 2.61 -5.84 -5.51
CA ILE A 61 3.08 -7.19 -5.83
C ILE A 61 4.53 -7.36 -5.38
N ALA A 62 5.42 -6.41 -5.72
CA ALA A 62 6.82 -6.47 -5.34
C ALA A 62 7.00 -6.56 -3.81
N TYR A 63 6.32 -5.70 -3.06
CA TYR A 63 6.33 -5.76 -1.59
C TYR A 63 5.67 -7.02 -1.04
N GLY A 64 4.61 -7.52 -1.69
CA GLY A 64 3.97 -8.78 -1.33
C GLY A 64 4.90 -9.98 -1.47
N ILE A 65 5.68 -10.04 -2.55
CA ILE A 65 6.71 -11.07 -2.77
C ILE A 65 7.77 -10.99 -1.69
N VAL A 66 8.34 -9.79 -1.44
CA VAL A 66 9.36 -9.59 -0.38
C VAL A 66 8.85 -10.06 0.97
N PHE A 67 7.62 -9.68 1.34
CA PHE A 67 7.03 -10.14 2.59
C PHE A 67 6.81 -11.66 2.61
N GLY A 68 6.38 -12.26 1.49
CA GLY A 68 6.21 -13.70 1.37
C GLY A 68 7.50 -14.49 1.64
N GLU A 69 8.62 -14.02 1.12
CA GLU A 69 9.95 -14.62 1.37
C GLU A 69 10.33 -14.51 2.86
N ILE A 70 10.14 -13.34 3.47
CA ILE A 70 10.42 -13.14 4.91
C ILE A 70 9.50 -14.03 5.77
N ALA A 71 8.24 -14.17 5.37
CA ALA A 71 7.22 -14.91 6.11
C ALA A 71 7.29 -16.43 5.91
N ALA A 72 8.16 -16.95 5.04
CA ALA A 72 8.20 -18.37 4.66
C ALA A 72 8.39 -19.34 5.86
N MET A 73 9.10 -18.89 6.89
CA MET A 73 9.36 -19.68 8.11
C MET A 73 8.32 -19.47 9.22
N LEU A 74 7.42 -18.50 9.06
CA LEU A 74 6.44 -18.20 10.10
C LEU A 74 5.41 -19.32 10.24
N ARG A 75 4.86 -19.43 11.46
CA ARG A 75 3.78 -20.34 11.80
C ARG A 75 2.74 -19.60 12.63
N GLY A 76 1.47 -19.89 12.38
CA GLY A 76 0.35 -19.38 13.16
C GLY A 76 -0.07 -17.96 12.81
N ARG A 77 -1.38 -17.73 12.90
CA ARG A 77 -2.06 -16.47 12.55
C ARG A 77 -1.42 -15.22 13.12
N ALA A 78 -1.10 -15.23 14.42
CA ALA A 78 -0.61 -14.05 15.12
C ALA A 78 0.76 -13.60 14.58
N ALA A 79 1.65 -14.54 14.25
CA ALA A 79 2.97 -14.22 13.72
C ALA A 79 2.88 -13.56 12.34
N PHE A 80 2.07 -14.11 11.44
CA PHE A 80 1.86 -13.54 10.10
C PHE A 80 1.22 -12.15 10.14
N ILE A 81 0.17 -11.97 10.96
CA ILE A 81 -0.50 -10.68 11.08
C ILE A 81 0.45 -9.66 11.72
N GLY A 82 1.12 -10.02 12.81
CA GLY A 82 2.05 -9.14 13.52
C GLY A 82 3.22 -8.71 12.64
N LEU A 83 3.87 -9.66 11.95
CA LEU A 83 4.95 -9.32 11.03
C LEU A 83 4.45 -8.51 9.84
N GLY A 84 3.26 -8.82 9.30
CA GLY A 84 2.63 -8.05 8.23
C GLY A 84 2.43 -6.59 8.62
N SER A 85 1.93 -6.33 9.83
CA SER A 85 1.78 -4.96 10.35
C SER A 85 3.12 -4.25 10.50
N VAL A 86 4.14 -4.91 11.06
CA VAL A 86 5.50 -4.35 11.20
C VAL A 86 6.11 -4.05 9.83
N PHE A 87 5.93 -4.95 8.86
CA PHE A 87 6.38 -4.75 7.50
C PHE A 87 5.68 -3.55 6.84
N GLY A 88 4.36 -3.44 6.99
CA GLY A 88 3.61 -2.27 6.53
C GLY A 88 4.07 -0.96 7.18
N LEU A 89 4.33 -0.97 8.49
CA LEU A 89 4.88 0.17 9.21
C LEU A 89 6.27 0.58 8.65
N ALA A 90 7.15 -0.40 8.40
CA ALA A 90 8.46 -0.15 7.82
C ALA A 90 8.34 0.45 6.41
N LEU A 91 7.41 -0.04 5.58
CA LEU A 91 7.15 0.53 4.26
C LEU A 91 6.70 1.99 4.34
N TRP A 92 5.81 2.33 5.27
CA TRP A 92 5.42 3.74 5.46
C TRP A 92 6.62 4.61 5.79
N LEU A 93 7.43 4.19 6.76
CA LEU A 93 8.60 4.94 7.19
C LEU A 93 9.60 5.14 6.03
N VAL A 94 9.93 4.07 5.31
CA VAL A 94 10.88 4.13 4.19
C VAL A 94 10.30 4.96 3.04
N ASN A 95 9.05 4.72 2.64
CA ASN A 95 8.45 5.42 1.51
C ASN A 95 8.31 6.92 1.77
N PHE A 96 7.86 7.32 2.96
CA PHE A 96 7.54 8.73 3.23
C PHE A 96 8.69 9.55 3.81
N TYR A 97 9.62 8.93 4.54
CA TYR A 97 10.71 9.65 5.20
C TYR A 97 12.08 9.43 4.56
N VAL A 98 12.20 8.48 3.64
CA VAL A 98 13.44 8.24 2.89
C VAL A 98 13.23 8.50 1.40
N ILE A 99 12.26 7.84 0.77
CA ILE A 99 12.09 7.89 -0.69
C ILE A 99 11.39 9.16 -1.15
N ALA A 100 10.22 9.48 -0.58
CA ALA A 100 9.39 10.61 -1.01
C ALA A 100 10.13 11.96 -0.96
N PRO A 101 10.89 12.33 0.09
CA PRO A 101 11.58 13.61 0.13
C PRO A 101 12.61 13.79 -0.99
N ILE A 102 13.15 12.68 -1.52
CA ILE A 102 14.24 12.68 -2.50
C ILE A 102 13.70 12.56 -3.92
N ALA A 103 12.76 11.65 -4.16
CA ALA A 103 12.33 11.26 -5.50
C ALA A 103 10.92 11.73 -5.86
N PHE A 104 10.00 11.79 -4.88
CA PHE A 104 8.57 12.00 -5.12
C PHE A 104 7.96 12.97 -4.08
N PRO A 105 8.44 14.24 -4.04
CA PRO A 105 8.16 15.16 -2.94
C PRO A 105 6.68 15.54 -2.80
N TRP A 106 5.85 15.33 -3.82
CA TRP A 106 4.41 15.58 -3.73
C TRP A 106 3.72 14.66 -2.71
N PHE A 107 4.27 13.49 -2.40
CA PHE A 107 3.74 12.65 -1.32
C PHE A 107 3.81 13.28 0.06
N LEU A 108 4.66 14.30 0.27
CA LEU A 108 4.73 15.04 1.53
C LEU A 108 3.47 15.85 1.84
N GLN A 109 2.58 16.03 0.85
CA GLN A 109 1.27 16.67 1.04
C GLN A 109 0.24 15.72 1.65
N ALA A 110 0.49 14.40 1.63
CA ALA A 110 -0.42 13.42 2.19
C ALA A 110 -0.38 13.44 3.73
N SER A 111 -1.52 13.20 4.37
CA SER A 111 -1.60 13.11 5.83
C SER A 111 -0.72 11.95 6.35
N PRO A 112 0.29 12.22 7.21
CA PRO A 112 1.14 11.17 7.75
C PRO A 112 0.37 10.11 8.53
N VAL A 113 -0.70 10.52 9.22
CA VAL A 113 -1.58 9.61 9.99
C VAL A 113 -2.34 8.68 9.06
N VAL A 114 -2.91 9.20 7.96
CA VAL A 114 -3.63 8.36 6.99
C VAL A 114 -2.67 7.37 6.34
N GLN A 115 -1.48 7.82 5.95
CA GLN A 115 -0.48 6.97 5.33
C GLN A 115 0.04 5.88 6.29
N PHE A 116 0.24 6.22 7.56
CA PHE A 116 0.54 5.24 8.60
C PHE A 116 -0.55 4.16 8.69
N LEU A 117 -1.83 4.58 8.75
CA LEU A 117 -2.95 3.66 8.84
C LEU A 117 -3.06 2.77 7.60
N ALA A 118 -2.95 3.37 6.42
CA ALA A 118 -3.04 2.68 5.14
C ALA A 118 -1.99 1.58 5.03
N HIS A 119 -0.72 1.93 5.24
CA HIS A 119 0.39 1.01 5.08
C HIS A 119 0.39 -0.06 6.18
N THR A 120 0.22 0.33 7.45
CA THR A 120 0.32 -0.61 8.58
C THR A 120 -0.86 -1.58 8.59
N PHE A 121 -2.08 -1.08 8.48
CA PHE A 121 -3.29 -1.89 8.68
C PHE A 121 -3.91 -2.34 7.36
N PHE A 122 -4.18 -1.43 6.43
CA PHE A 122 -4.92 -1.77 5.20
C PHE A 122 -4.06 -2.50 4.15
N PHE A 123 -2.74 -2.32 4.20
CA PHE A 123 -1.78 -3.13 3.46
C PHE A 123 -1.17 -4.24 4.33
N GLY A 124 -0.38 -3.89 5.35
CA GLY A 124 0.45 -4.82 6.13
C GLY A 124 -0.35 -5.91 6.85
N THR A 125 -1.27 -5.53 7.74
CA THR A 125 -2.12 -6.49 8.47
C THR A 125 -2.94 -7.36 7.51
N VAL A 126 -3.52 -6.76 6.46
CA VAL A 126 -4.29 -7.48 5.44
C VAL A 126 -3.42 -8.47 4.66
N LEU A 127 -2.19 -8.09 4.32
CA LEU A 127 -1.22 -8.95 3.65
C LEU A 127 -0.82 -10.13 4.52
N GLY A 128 -0.49 -9.87 5.80
CA GLY A 128 -0.19 -10.91 6.79
C GLY A 128 -1.34 -11.90 6.94
N TRP A 129 -2.57 -11.39 7.10
CA TRP A 129 -3.76 -12.25 7.17
C TRP A 129 -3.97 -13.08 5.90
N TYR A 130 -3.82 -12.49 4.72
CA TYR A 130 -4.04 -13.19 3.45
C TYR A 130 -3.01 -14.29 3.21
N LEU A 131 -1.72 -14.03 3.47
CA LEU A 131 -0.68 -15.04 3.35
C LEU A 131 -0.82 -16.15 4.39
N TRP A 132 -1.18 -15.83 5.63
CA TRP A 132 -1.52 -16.86 6.62
C TRP A 132 -2.65 -17.76 6.12
N LYS A 133 -3.75 -17.17 5.62
CA LYS A 133 -4.88 -17.95 5.10
C LYS A 133 -4.48 -18.83 3.92
N SER A 134 -3.57 -18.35 3.07
CA SER A 134 -2.98 -19.15 1.98
C SER A 134 -2.16 -20.32 2.52
N HIS A 135 -1.32 -20.06 3.53
CA HIS A 135 -0.45 -21.06 4.16
C HIS A 135 -1.27 -22.15 4.87
N GLU A 136 -2.29 -21.77 5.64
CA GLU A 136 -3.26 -22.67 6.27
C GLU A 136 -3.94 -23.59 5.22
N ARG A 137 -4.45 -23.01 4.12
CA ARG A 137 -5.10 -23.77 3.03
C ARG A 137 -4.16 -24.75 2.32
N SER A 138 -2.87 -24.46 2.29
CA SER A 138 -1.87 -25.32 1.66
C SER A 138 -1.45 -26.52 2.54
N GLY A 139 -1.91 -26.60 3.80
CA GLY A 139 -1.55 -27.67 4.73
C GLY A 139 -0.14 -27.56 5.31
N LEU A 140 0.54 -26.43 5.11
CA LEU A 140 1.88 -26.16 5.65
C LEU A 140 1.87 -25.79 7.14
N GLU A 141 0.69 -25.59 7.73
CA GLU A 141 0.52 -25.53 9.19
C GLU A 141 0.47 -26.96 9.73
N GLY A 142 1.63 -27.51 10.12
CA GLY A 142 1.69 -28.73 10.93
C GLY A 142 0.95 -28.56 12.27
N PRO A 143 0.60 -29.65 12.98
CA PRO A 143 -0.09 -29.55 14.26
C PRO A 143 0.71 -28.67 15.22
N ALA A 144 0.04 -27.69 15.84
CA ALA A 144 0.61 -26.90 16.92
C ALA A 144 0.99 -27.88 18.04
N VAL A 145 2.29 -28.04 18.28
CA VAL A 145 2.87 -28.86 19.36
C VAL A 145 2.76 -28.10 20.67
#